data_AF-A0A949UBG3-F1
#
_entry.id   AF-A0A949UBG3-F1
#
_cell.length_a   1.000
_cell.length_b   1.000
_cell.length_c   1.000
_cell.angle_alpha   90.00
_cell.angle_beta   90.00
_cell.angle_gamma   90.00
#
_symmetry.space_group_name_H-M   'P 1'
#
loop_
_entity.id
_entity.type
_entity.pdbx_description
1 polymer ?
#
loop_
_entity_poly.entity_id
_entity_poly.type
_entity_poly.pdbx_seq_one_letter_code
_entity_poly.pdbx_strand_id
1 'polypeptide(L)'
;MDLAAKIRTIPTSAGVYLYKNAEGEVIYVGKAKNLRNRVASYFHAGRAEDAKTGTLVREAVDVDYIIVANNKEALALENHLIKQRKPRFN
;
A
#
# COMPACT_ATOMS: atom_id res chain seq x y z
N MET A 1 7.21 -10.36 12.23
CA MET A 1 7.67 -8.95 12.18
C MET A 1 6.44 -8.09 12.25
N ASP A 2 6.39 -7.08 13.13
CA ASP A 2 5.26 -6.15 13.18
C ASP A 2 5.19 -5.28 11.91
N LEU A 3 3.99 -4.84 11.51
CA LEU A 3 3.77 -4.04 10.30
C LEU A 3 4.64 -2.77 10.30
N ALA A 4 4.76 -2.07 11.42
CA ALA A 4 5.58 -0.86 11.50
C ALA A 4 7.07 -1.16 11.25
N ALA A 5 7.55 -2.32 11.70
CA ALA A 5 8.90 -2.76 11.42
C ALA A 5 9.09 -3.12 9.93
N LYS A 6 8.12 -3.81 9.31
CA LYS A 6 8.14 -4.13 7.86
C LYS A 6 8.17 -2.85 7.02
N ILE A 7 7.39 -1.83 7.38
CA ILE A 7 7.36 -0.55 6.65
C ILE A 7 8.74 0.12 6.61
N ARG A 8 9.53 0.02 7.70
CA ARG A 8 10.88 0.59 7.75
C ARG A 8 11.85 -0.08 6.79
N THR A 9 11.63 -1.36 6.44
CA THR A 9 12.49 -2.10 5.49
C THR A 9 12.11 -1.87 4.03
N ILE A 10 10.93 -1.30 3.75
CA ILE A 10 10.49 -1.00 2.37
C ILE A 10 11.50 -0.04 1.70
N PRO A 11 11.85 -0.24 0.42
CA PRO A 11 12.76 0.63 -0.31
C PRO A 11 12.17 2.03 -0.56
N THR A 12 13.04 3.00 -0.82
CA THR A 12 12.65 4.36 -1.22
C THR A 12 12.44 4.51 -2.72
N SER A 13 12.41 3.41 -3.48
CA SER A 13 12.21 3.36 -4.92
C SER A 13 10.75 3.56 -5.33
N ALA A 14 10.54 3.79 -6.63
CA ALA A 14 9.22 3.80 -7.23
C ALA A 14 8.64 2.37 -7.31
N GLY A 15 7.32 2.25 -7.20
CA GLY A 15 6.67 0.95 -7.18
C GLY A 15 5.18 0.99 -6.91
N VAL A 16 4.61 -0.19 -6.77
CA VAL A 16 3.24 -0.44 -6.32
C VAL A 16 3.29 -1.13 -4.96
N TYR A 17 2.40 -0.74 -4.04
CA TYR A 17 2.22 -1.38 -2.73
C TYR A 17 0.82 -1.98 -2.62
N LEU A 18 0.71 -3.06 -1.83
CA LEU A 18 -0.51 -3.83 -1.64
C LEU A 18 -0.73 -4.04 -0.14
N TYR A 19 -1.76 -3.44 0.44
CA TYR A 19 -2.15 -3.74 1.82
C TYR A 19 -2.98 -5.01 1.87
N LYS A 20 -2.77 -5.80 2.92
CA LYS A 20 -3.49 -7.05 3.17
C LYS A 20 -4.15 -7.09 4.54
N ASN A 21 -5.31 -7.75 4.60
CA ASN A 21 -5.97 -8.06 5.86
C ASN A 21 -5.34 -9.29 6.55
N ALA A 22 -5.85 -9.64 7.73
CA ALA A 22 -5.38 -10.78 8.51
C ALA A 22 -5.57 -12.15 7.81
N GLU A 23 -6.48 -12.22 6.83
CA GLU A 23 -6.73 -13.39 6.00
C GLU A 23 -5.75 -13.48 4.81
N GLY A 24 -4.89 -12.47 4.64
CA GLY A 24 -3.92 -12.41 3.55
C GLY A 24 -4.49 -11.87 2.23
N GLU A 25 -5.74 -11.38 2.22
CA GLU A 25 -6.39 -10.82 1.05
C GLU A 25 -5.92 -9.39 0.78
N VAL A 26 -5.74 -9.05 -0.50
CA VAL A 26 -5.36 -7.69 -0.90
C VAL A 26 -6.59 -6.79 -0.81
N ILE A 27 -6.57 -5.86 0.15
CA ILE A 27 -7.68 -4.94 0.41
C ILE A 27 -7.46 -3.56 -0.22
N TYR A 28 -6.23 -3.20 -0.57
CA TYR A 28 -5.89 -1.96 -1.24
C TYR A 28 -4.60 -2.07 -2.06
N VAL A 29 -4.58 -1.42 -3.21
CA VAL A 29 -3.42 -1.29 -4.10
C VAL A 29 -3.19 0.19 -4.38
N GLY A 30 -1.93 0.63 -4.32
CA GLY A 30 -1.57 1.98 -4.74
C GLY A 30 -0.15 2.08 -5.27
N LYS A 31 0.15 3.14 -6.01
CA LYS A 31 1.51 3.43 -6.50
C LYS A 31 2.21 4.55 -5.75
N ALA A 32 3.55 4.54 -5.81
CA ALA A 32 4.38 5.56 -5.21
C ALA A 32 5.64 5.83 -6.04
N LYS A 33 6.13 7.09 -6.00
CA LYS A 33 7.51 7.42 -6.43
C LYS A 33 8.55 7.03 -5.37
N ASN A 34 8.11 6.95 -4.11
CA ASN A 34 8.89 6.49 -2.97
C ASN A 34 7.97 5.62 -2.10
N LEU A 35 8.15 4.30 -2.18
CA LEU A 35 7.30 3.32 -1.51
C LEU A 35 7.28 3.52 0.01
N ARG A 36 8.44 3.59 0.66
CA ARG A 36 8.54 3.78 2.11
C ARG A 36 7.76 4.99 2.60
N ASN A 37 7.99 6.16 2.00
CA ASN A 37 7.31 7.39 2.42
C ASN A 37 5.80 7.30 2.20
N ARG A 38 5.36 6.71 1.08
CA ARG A 38 3.94 6.59 0.79
C ARG A 38 3.24 5.66 1.77
N VAL A 39 3.81 4.48 2.02
CA VAL A 39 3.24 3.49 2.95
C VAL A 39 3.23 4.04 4.38
N ALA A 40 4.36 4.60 4.85
CA ALA A 40 4.44 5.21 6.18
C ALA A 40 3.42 6.35 6.38
N SER A 41 3.07 7.08 5.32
CA SER A 41 2.14 8.21 5.42
C SER A 41 0.70 7.84 5.80
N TYR A 42 0.32 6.57 5.73
CA TYR A 42 -0.98 6.10 6.22
C TYR A 42 -1.02 5.99 7.75
N PHE A 43 0.13 5.90 8.40
CA PHE A 43 0.28 5.69 9.84
C PHE A 43 0.73 6.96 10.59
N HIS A 44 0.81 8.10 9.91
CA HIS A 44 1.02 9.38 10.58
C HIS A 44 -0.27 9.86 11.29
N ALA A 45 -0.11 10.47 12.47
CA ALA A 45 -1.19 11.07 13.23
C ALA A 45 -1.97 12.08 12.34
N GLY A 46 -3.30 11.96 12.31
CA GLY A 46 -4.21 12.80 11.53
C GLY A 46 -4.78 12.18 10.25
N ARG A 47 -4.09 11.21 9.62
CA ARG A 47 -4.62 10.48 8.45
C ARG A 47 -5.70 9.45 8.82
N ALA A 48 -5.68 8.96 10.06
CA ALA A 48 -6.68 8.05 10.60
C ALA A 48 -8.04 8.71 10.86
N GLU A 49 -8.11 10.05 10.85
CA GLU A 49 -9.35 10.83 11.03
C GLU A 49 -10.21 10.86 9.75
N ASP A 50 -9.62 10.54 8.60
CA ASP A 50 -10.35 10.33 7.35
C ASP A 50 -11.03 8.95 7.37
N ALA A 51 -12.36 8.89 7.38
CA ALA A 51 -13.12 7.67 7.67
C ALA A 51 -12.75 6.46 6.78
N LYS A 52 -12.48 6.71 5.48
CA LYS A 52 -12.10 5.65 4.53
C LYS A 52 -10.67 5.18 4.78
N THR A 53 -9.75 6.12 5.01
CA THR A 53 -8.33 5.83 5.29
C THR A 53 -8.17 5.14 6.65
N GLY A 54 -8.91 5.57 7.68
CA GLY A 54 -8.89 4.97 9.01
C GLY A 54 -9.37 3.52 9.02
N THR A 55 -10.38 3.18 8.22
CA THR A 55 -10.86 1.79 8.10
C THR A 55 -9.83 0.89 7.42
N LEU A 56 -9.23 1.35 6.31
CA LEU A 56 -8.13 0.64 5.65
C LEU A 56 -6.97 0.34 6.62
N VAL A 57 -6.51 1.37 7.36
CA VAL A 57 -5.36 1.24 8.26
C VAL A 57 -5.64 0.29 9.42
N ARG A 58 -6.90 0.21 9.89
CA ARG A 58 -7.31 -0.72 10.94
C ARG A 58 -7.35 -2.17 10.46
N GLU A 59 -7.71 -2.40 9.20
CA GLU A 59 -7.79 -3.76 8.62
C GLU A 59 -6.46 -4.23 8.03
N ALA A 60 -5.60 -3.32 7.60
CA ALA A 60 -4.30 -3.64 7.04
C ALA A 60 -3.33 -4.14 8.13
N VAL A 61 -2.99 -5.42 8.09
CA VAL A 61 -1.99 -6.03 9.00
C VAL A 61 -0.67 -6.33 8.30
N ASP A 62 -0.67 -6.34 6.97
CA ASP A 62 0.53 -6.57 6.16
C ASP A 62 0.59 -5.68 4.92
N VAL A 63 1.78 -5.49 4.38
CA VAL A 63 2.02 -4.72 3.15
C VAL A 63 3.08 -5.38 2.27
N ASP A 64 2.73 -5.63 1.00
CA ASP A 64 3.68 -6.06 -0.03
C ASP A 64 4.00 -4.92 -0.99
N TYR A 65 5.08 -5.07 -1.77
CA TYR A 65 5.46 -4.09 -2.77
C TYR A 65 6.15 -4.73 -3.98
N ILE A 66 6.08 -4.03 -5.11
CA ILE A 66 6.78 -4.36 -6.34
C ILE A 66 7.51 -3.09 -6.81
N ILE A 67 8.84 -3.17 -6.94
CA ILE A 67 9.67 -2.08 -7.46
C ILE A 67 9.54 -2.05 -8.98
N VAL A 68 9.47 -0.85 -9.55
CA VAL A 68 9.45 -0.64 -11.01
C VAL A 68 10.45 0.46 -11.39
N ALA A 69 10.84 0.52 -12.67
CA ALA A 69 11.87 1.46 -13.10
C ALA A 69 11.35 2.90 -13.22
N ASN A 70 10.06 3.08 -13.53
CA ASN A 70 9.49 4.41 -13.74
C ASN A 70 8.00 4.54 -13.37
N ASN A 71 7.49 5.78 -13.39
CA ASN A 71 6.12 6.07 -12.99
C ASN A 71 5.04 5.49 -13.94
N LYS A 72 5.35 5.35 -15.23
CA LYS A 72 4.41 4.80 -16.22
C LYS A 72 4.17 3.31 -15.95
N GLU A 73 5.24 2.56 -15.66
CA GLU A 73 5.12 1.16 -15.25
C GLU A 73 4.34 1.01 -13.94
N ALA A 74 4.60 1.88 -12.95
CA ALA A 74 3.86 1.87 -11.70
C ALA A 74 2.35 2.04 -11.92
N LEU A 75 1.96 2.96 -12.82
CA LEU A 75 0.57 3.21 -13.18
C LEU A 75 -0.05 2.02 -13.92
N ALA A 76 0.66 1.42 -14.88
CA ALA A 76 0.16 0.26 -15.61
C ALA A 76 -0.03 -0.95 -14.68
N LEU A 77 0.94 -1.21 -13.79
CA LEU A 77 0.91 -2.31 -12.85
C LEU A 77 -0.17 -2.13 -11.78
N GLU A 78 -0.32 -0.92 -11.22
CA GLU A 78 -1.40 -0.58 -10.29
C GLU A 78 -2.77 -0.88 -10.91
N ASN A 79 -3.03 -0.36 -12.11
CA ASN A 79 -4.29 -0.60 -12.82
C ASN A 79 -4.53 -2.09 -13.10
N HIS A 80 -3.49 -2.83 -13.47
CA HIS A 80 -3.59 -4.26 -13.68
C HIS A 80 -3.98 -5.00 -12.39
N LEU A 81 -3.31 -4.70 -11.28
CA LEU A 81 -3.55 -5.33 -9.98
C LEU A 81 -4.93 -4.98 -9.40
N ILE A 82 -5.39 -3.74 -9.56
CA ILE A 82 -6.75 -3.34 -9.16
C ILE A 82 -7.80 -4.15 -9.93
N LYS A 83 -7.63 -4.29 -11.26
CA LYS A 83 -8.56 -5.09 -12.08
C LYS A 83 -8.54 -6.57 -11.72
N GLN A 84 -7.36 -7.13 -11.45
CA GLN A 84 -7.18 -8.54 -11.13
C GLN A 84 -7.70 -8.89 -9.74
N ARG A 85 -7.42 -8.07 -8.73
CA ARG A 85 -7.70 -8.36 -7.32
C ARG A 85 -9.01 -7.77 -6.82
N LYS A 86 -9.56 -6.75 -7.50
CA LYS A 86 -10.75 -5.98 -7.09
C LYS A 86 -10.73 -5.63 -5.58
N PRO A 87 -9.65 -5.02 -5.09
CA PRO A 87 -9.48 -4.69 -3.68
C PRO A 87 -10.59 -3.77 -3.18
N ARG A 88 -11.08 -4.05 -1.96
CA ARG A 88 -12.27 -3.41 -1.38
C ARG A 88 -12.18 -1.88 -1.28
N PHE A 89 -10.99 -1.33 -1.08
CA PHE A 89 -10.79 0.09 -0.80
C PHE A 89 -10.33 0.95 -1.98
N ASN A 90 -10.14 0.35 -3.17
CA ASN A 90 -9.76 1.09 -4.39
C ASN A 90 -10.94 1.81 -5.05
#